data_AF-A0A9N9IVK9-F1
#
_entry.id   AF-A0A9N9IVK9-F1
#
_cell.length_a   1.000
_cell.length_b   1.000
_cell.length_c   1.000
_cell.angle_alpha   90.00
_cell.angle_beta   90.00
_cell.angle_gamma   90.00
#
_symmetry.space_group_name_H-M   'P 1'
#
loop_
_entity.id
_entity.type
_entity.pdbx_description
1 polymer ?
#
loop_
_entity_poly.entity_id
_entity_poly.type
_entity_poly.pdbx_seq_one_letter_code
_entity_poly.pdbx_strand_id
1 'polypeptide(L)'
;MENEDVIESINDSKNVETDFESSNSLIDNSIGISSIPLRHDSIDFNNRDQSIATNLDYINPSYQQSYQQSSESSTSSYQQSSESSTSSSQANTTKSGLLNRVGTYVSTTLRGADDIPSSETIRVVFHAHLPPNIESHFERAIPCVVGNIDELGKWEFPIVKLRQPYRRHMHRTTYWVSDPVTIPASCFETGDEIRYLYAIYIPKRQERKKNKDKDDRMDIDDKNEYSGDMYRESLGGNSRVLRNLLSEQNQFDIVNQIRIEGSDYWTKTIHDFEFLNFIWQSLTPTNTRNKLLEYRNILGKFQEITRQETTQRFIVECMQSTRDREKEKRLFLCVLIGYHIFLRQVNVISDVNLNPKFPSLEFFECLNKFQPENWLSDTPEILLVAIHALVRNNMYQDSIDWLKNMFAYAPLVDPGYSFIDVVAERNINLRRLFDFLPKYVTPHVNKIEDPRVYARVGA
;
A
#
# COMPACT_ATOMS: atom_id res chain seq x y z
N MET A 1 72.23 26.46 -4.30
CA MET A 1 72.27 27.36 -3.14
C MET A 1 71.16 28.36 -3.34
N GLU A 2 70.09 28.13 -2.58
CA GLU A 2 69.34 29.11 -1.81
C GLU A 2 68.77 30.39 -2.45
N ASN A 3 67.47 30.52 -2.15
CA ASN A 3 66.68 31.71 -1.83
C ASN A 3 65.84 32.28 -2.97
N GLU A 4 64.50 32.18 -2.90
CA GLU A 4 63.59 32.89 -1.96
C GLU A 4 63.70 34.41 -2.20
N ASP A 5 62.66 35.21 -2.36
CA ASP A 5 61.25 35.08 -1.99
C ASP A 5 60.50 36.37 -2.45
N VAL A 6 59.15 36.36 -2.38
CA VAL A 6 58.29 37.49 -1.87
C VAL A 6 58.13 38.77 -2.74
N ILE A 7 57.00 39.50 -2.88
CA ILE A 7 55.57 39.49 -2.48
C ILE A 7 54.87 40.66 -3.25
N GLU A 8 53.55 40.53 -3.43
CA GLU A 8 52.42 41.51 -3.56
C GLU A 8 52.62 42.99 -3.96
N SER A 9 51.68 43.50 -4.77
CA SER A 9 50.61 44.49 -4.39
C SER A 9 50.08 45.24 -5.64
N ILE A 10 48.78 45.12 -5.99
CA ILE A 10 47.60 45.96 -5.68
C ILE A 10 47.45 47.24 -6.54
N ASN A 11 46.29 47.31 -7.24
CA ASN A 11 45.52 48.46 -7.79
C ASN A 11 46.19 49.32 -8.91
N ASP A 12 45.50 49.83 -9.94
CA ASP A 12 44.18 50.47 -9.93
C ASP A 12 43.59 50.64 -11.34
N SER A 13 42.26 50.54 -11.45
CA SER A 13 41.34 51.39 -12.23
C SER A 13 41.54 51.63 -13.74
N LYS A 14 40.53 51.27 -14.55
CA LYS A 14 39.75 52.23 -15.38
C LYS A 14 38.52 51.63 -16.09
N ASN A 15 37.41 52.31 -15.85
CA ASN A 15 36.09 52.23 -16.49
C ASN A 15 36.13 52.39 -18.01
N VAL A 16 35.22 51.71 -18.71
CA VAL A 16 34.44 52.28 -19.83
C VAL A 16 33.03 51.69 -19.80
N GLU A 17 32.04 52.52 -19.44
CA GLU A 17 30.62 52.36 -19.75
C GLU A 17 30.37 52.54 -21.25
N THR A 18 29.42 51.80 -21.81
CA THR A 18 28.48 52.35 -22.82
C THR A 18 27.16 51.58 -22.74
N ASP A 19 26.13 52.28 -22.26
CA ASP A 19 24.72 51.96 -22.49
C ASP A 19 24.34 52.28 -23.93
N PHE A 20 23.40 51.52 -24.52
CA PHE A 20 22.29 52.10 -25.30
C PHE A 20 21.11 51.13 -25.43
N GLU A 21 19.93 51.72 -25.35
CA GLU A 21 18.62 51.16 -25.02
C GLU A 21 17.88 50.42 -26.14
N SER A 22 17.09 49.42 -25.70
CA SER A 22 15.65 49.15 -25.96
C SER A 22 15.02 49.46 -27.33
N SER A 23 14.33 48.45 -27.87
CA SER A 23 12.93 48.58 -28.33
C SER A 23 12.21 47.23 -28.37
N ASN A 24 11.06 47.19 -27.71
CA ASN A 24 10.08 46.09 -27.59
C ASN A 24 9.52 45.60 -28.94
N SER A 25 9.14 44.31 -29.04
CA SER A 25 7.73 43.91 -29.18
C SER A 25 7.52 42.40 -29.38
N LEU A 26 6.33 41.97 -28.94
CA LEU A 26 5.57 40.75 -29.24
C LEU A 26 5.65 39.59 -28.23
N ILE A 27 4.53 39.52 -27.52
CA ILE A 27 4.03 38.51 -26.60
C ILE A 27 3.70 37.24 -27.40
N ASP A 28 4.23 36.09 -26.98
CA ASP A 28 3.62 34.80 -27.27
C ASP A 28 3.64 33.96 -25.98
N ASN A 29 2.45 33.60 -25.50
CA ASN A 29 2.24 32.86 -24.26
C ASN A 29 2.26 31.36 -24.56
N SER A 30 3.41 30.71 -24.37
CA SER A 30 3.50 29.26 -24.24
C SER A 30 4.13 28.91 -22.89
N ILE A 31 3.34 28.22 -22.04
CA ILE A 31 3.75 27.72 -20.73
C ILE A 31 4.88 26.70 -20.92
N GLY A 32 6.10 27.11 -20.57
CA GLY A 32 7.30 26.30 -20.63
C GLY A 32 7.35 25.29 -19.49
N ILE A 33 7.46 24.01 -19.86
CA ILE A 33 7.96 22.94 -18.99
C ILE A 33 9.45 23.20 -18.81
N SER A 34 9.86 23.65 -17.62
CA SER A 34 11.29 23.83 -17.31
C SER A 34 11.97 22.48 -17.08
N SER A 35 12.77 22.10 -18.07
CA SER A 35 13.82 21.08 -18.00
C SER A 35 14.87 21.42 -16.94
N ILE A 36 15.10 20.50 -15.99
CA ILE A 36 16.21 20.56 -15.02
C ILE A 36 17.47 19.92 -15.66
N PRO A 37 18.68 20.48 -15.50
CA PRO A 37 19.88 20.02 -16.20
C PRO A 37 20.46 18.76 -15.53
N LEU A 38 20.75 17.74 -16.33
CA LEU A 38 21.57 16.58 -15.96
C LEU A 38 23.04 17.01 -15.87
N ARG A 39 23.61 17.06 -14.67
CA ARG A 39 25.06 17.02 -14.47
C ARG A 39 25.50 15.57 -14.29
N HIS A 40 26.35 15.13 -15.21
CA HIS A 40 27.20 13.96 -15.06
C HIS A 40 28.31 14.30 -14.07
N ASP A 41 28.35 13.65 -12.92
CA ASP A 41 29.57 13.52 -12.12
C ASP A 41 29.53 12.20 -11.33
N SER A 42 30.64 11.45 -11.45
CA SER A 42 30.94 10.19 -10.78
C SER A 42 31.22 10.39 -9.29
N ILE A 43 30.47 9.75 -8.38
CA ILE A 43 30.70 9.87 -6.93
C ILE A 43 30.49 8.53 -6.19
N ASP A 44 31.45 8.28 -5.29
CA ASP A 44 31.64 7.16 -4.38
C ASP A 44 30.48 6.91 -3.37
N PHE A 45 30.30 5.63 -3.05
CA PHE A 45 29.42 5.10 -2.02
C PHE A 45 29.93 5.46 -0.63
N ASN A 46 29.39 6.48 0.04
CA ASN A 46 29.40 6.56 1.52
C ASN A 46 28.47 7.60 2.17
N ASN A 47 27.49 8.19 1.48
CA ASN A 47 26.49 9.06 2.14
C ASN A 47 25.16 9.08 1.37
N ARG A 48 24.19 8.24 1.76
CA ARG A 48 22.84 8.25 1.16
C ARG A 48 21.68 8.08 2.14
N ASP A 49 21.80 8.61 3.35
CA ASP A 49 20.69 8.59 4.33
C ASP A 49 19.79 9.85 4.31
N GLN A 50 20.01 10.79 3.38
CA GLN A 50 19.24 12.05 3.37
C GLN A 50 18.50 12.40 2.06
N SER A 51 18.74 11.72 0.94
CA SER A 51 18.15 12.12 -0.36
C SER A 51 16.82 11.45 -0.73
N ILE A 52 16.38 10.42 0.02
CA ILE A 52 15.07 9.78 -0.17
C ILE A 52 14.03 10.37 0.81
N ALA A 53 14.47 10.80 2.01
CA ALA A 53 13.61 11.49 2.98
C ALA A 53 12.95 12.75 2.39
N THR A 54 13.69 13.50 1.56
CA THR A 54 13.20 14.74 0.94
C THR A 54 12.09 14.56 -0.10
N ASN A 55 11.86 13.34 -0.60
CA ASN A 55 10.74 13.05 -1.53
C ASN A 55 9.44 12.63 -0.82
N LEU A 56 9.47 12.40 0.50
CA LEU A 56 8.29 12.14 1.33
C LEU A 56 7.80 13.38 2.09
N ASP A 57 8.64 14.42 2.20
CA ASP A 57 8.34 15.68 2.91
C ASP A 57 7.38 16.63 2.17
N TYR A 58 6.94 16.30 0.94
CA TYR A 58 5.92 17.07 0.21
C TYR A 58 4.48 16.60 0.44
N ILE A 59 4.23 15.81 1.48
CA ILE A 59 2.88 15.41 1.89
C ILE A 59 2.43 16.28 3.08
N ASN A 60 1.48 17.16 2.80
CA ASN A 60 0.89 18.19 3.66
C ASN A 60 0.79 17.80 5.16
N PRO A 61 1.37 18.58 6.10
CA PRO A 61 1.37 18.27 7.52
C PRO A 61 0.12 18.85 8.20
N SER A 62 -0.96 18.09 8.27
CA SER A 62 -2.11 18.49 9.09
C SER A 62 -2.93 17.33 9.62
N TYR A 63 -2.31 16.37 10.30
CA TYR A 63 -2.98 15.52 11.31
C TYR A 63 -1.95 15.01 12.33
N GLN A 64 -1.64 15.83 13.34
CA GLN A 64 -1.00 15.35 14.56
C GLN A 64 -2.09 14.98 15.57
N GLN A 65 -2.20 13.69 15.93
CA GLN A 65 -2.82 13.28 17.20
C GLN A 65 -1.77 12.57 18.04
N SER A 66 -1.60 13.10 19.23
CA SER A 66 -0.66 12.72 20.27
C SER A 66 -1.00 11.37 20.90
N TYR A 67 -0.06 10.43 20.86
CA TYR A 67 0.03 9.35 21.85
C TYR A 67 1.44 9.37 22.43
N GLN A 68 1.53 9.77 23.70
CA GLN A 68 2.77 9.73 24.48
C GLN A 68 3.11 8.28 24.85
N GLN A 69 4.41 7.98 24.71
CA GLN A 69 5.07 6.77 25.18
C GLN A 69 5.02 6.66 26.71
N SER A 70 4.88 5.44 27.20
CA SER A 70 5.51 5.01 28.44
C SER A 70 6.13 3.63 28.22
N SER A 71 7.45 3.62 28.14
CA SER A 71 8.30 2.44 28.26
C SER A 71 9.02 2.53 29.59
N GLU A 72 8.78 1.57 30.48
CA GLU A 72 9.74 1.24 31.54
C GLU A 72 9.90 -0.28 31.66
N SER A 73 11.18 -0.63 31.71
CA SER A 73 11.80 -1.93 31.88
C SER A 73 11.48 -2.60 33.22
N SER A 74 11.46 -3.93 33.24
CA SER A 74 11.91 -4.72 34.39
C SER A 74 12.33 -6.13 33.97
N THR A 75 13.62 -6.39 34.12
CA THR A 75 14.26 -7.70 34.20
C THR A 75 13.96 -8.38 35.54
N SER A 76 13.61 -9.67 35.57
CA SER A 76 14.08 -10.59 36.63
C SER A 76 13.97 -12.08 36.27
N SER A 77 15.12 -12.74 36.39
CA SER A 77 15.45 -14.10 36.87
C SER A 77 14.50 -15.30 36.66
N TYR A 78 15.10 -16.33 36.06
CA TYR A 78 14.83 -17.77 36.19
C TYR A 78 14.37 -18.23 37.58
N GLN A 79 13.38 -19.12 37.60
CA GLN A 79 13.41 -20.30 38.46
C GLN A 79 12.78 -21.51 37.78
N GLN A 80 13.56 -22.59 37.83
CA GLN A 80 13.34 -23.92 37.31
C GLN A 80 12.50 -24.71 38.33
N SER A 81 11.53 -25.50 37.88
CA SER A 81 11.16 -26.73 38.57
C SER A 81 10.73 -27.78 37.55
N SER A 82 11.38 -28.93 37.70
CA SER A 82 11.33 -30.14 36.91
C SER A 82 10.54 -31.21 37.66
N GLU A 83 9.80 -32.05 36.92
CA GLU A 83 9.67 -33.52 37.07
C GLU A 83 8.48 -33.98 36.19
N SER A 84 8.71 -34.73 35.10
CA SER A 84 8.67 -36.21 34.98
C SER A 84 7.24 -36.78 35.17
N SER A 85 6.63 -37.60 34.31
CA SER A 85 7.16 -38.69 33.49
C SER A 85 6.09 -39.30 32.55
N THR A 86 6.58 -40.02 31.54
CA THR A 86 6.00 -41.22 30.84
C THR A 86 4.78 -41.14 29.91
N SER A 87 5.10 -41.18 28.61
CA SER A 87 4.64 -42.11 27.56
C SER A 87 3.19 -42.62 27.52
N SER A 88 2.47 -42.27 26.44
CA SER A 88 1.81 -43.27 25.58
C SER A 88 1.49 -42.70 24.20
N SER A 89 1.68 -43.54 23.19
CA SER A 89 1.41 -43.31 21.78
C SER A 89 -0.10 -43.23 21.53
N GLN A 90 -0.56 -42.20 20.82
CA GLN A 90 -1.72 -42.33 19.94
C GLN A 90 -1.78 -41.17 18.94
N ALA A 91 -1.69 -41.52 17.66
CA ALA A 91 -2.11 -40.67 16.57
C ALA A 91 -3.58 -40.30 16.79
N ASN A 92 -3.85 -39.00 16.96
CA ASN A 92 -5.16 -38.44 16.77
C ASN A 92 -5.03 -37.10 16.07
N THR A 93 -5.49 -37.10 14.83
CA THR A 93 -5.82 -35.95 14.01
C THR A 93 -6.61 -34.92 14.80
N THR A 94 -5.96 -33.82 15.19
CA THR A 94 -6.66 -32.59 15.54
C THR A 94 -6.60 -31.68 14.32
N LYS A 95 -7.65 -31.81 13.50
CA LYS A 95 -8.07 -30.75 12.58
C LYS A 95 -8.33 -29.51 13.45
N SER A 96 -7.35 -28.61 13.57
CA SER A 96 -7.62 -27.28 14.08
C SER A 96 -8.36 -26.53 12.99
N GLY A 97 -9.63 -26.25 13.29
CA GLY A 97 -10.50 -25.52 12.40
C GLY A 97 -9.95 -24.12 12.19
N LEU A 98 -9.80 -23.76 10.92
CA LEU A 98 -9.96 -22.43 10.35
C LEU A 98 -9.74 -22.61 8.84
N LEU A 99 -10.57 -21.94 8.03
CA LEU A 99 -10.46 -21.82 6.57
C LEU A 99 -11.14 -22.92 5.71
N ASN A 100 -12.46 -23.07 5.87
CA ASN A 100 -13.31 -23.15 4.67
C ASN A 100 -13.63 -21.72 4.23
N ARG A 101 -12.65 -21.04 3.61
CA ARG A 101 -12.82 -19.76 2.91
C ARG A 101 -13.08 -20.05 1.44
N VAL A 102 -14.34 -20.27 1.09
CA VAL A 102 -14.84 -20.13 -0.29
C VAL A 102 -16.17 -19.40 -0.19
N GLY A 103 -16.19 -18.14 -0.62
CA GLY A 103 -17.34 -17.27 -0.56
C GLY A 103 -17.13 -16.03 -1.44
N THR A 104 -17.08 -16.27 -2.74
CA THR A 104 -17.56 -15.35 -3.80
C THR A 104 -16.97 -13.92 -3.84
N TYR A 105 -15.68 -13.79 -4.14
CA TYR A 105 -15.24 -12.71 -5.04
C TYR A 105 -15.26 -13.27 -6.46
N VAL A 106 -16.48 -13.44 -6.98
CA VAL A 106 -16.67 -13.55 -8.41
C VAL A 106 -16.72 -12.11 -8.88
N SER A 107 -15.70 -11.71 -9.65
CA SER A 107 -15.84 -10.66 -10.65
C SER A 107 -17.17 -10.92 -11.36
N THR A 108 -18.18 -10.10 -11.08
CA THR A 108 -19.46 -10.12 -11.77
C THR A 108 -19.20 -9.71 -13.22
N THR A 109 -18.76 -10.67 -14.01
CA THR A 109 -18.98 -10.69 -15.44
C THR A 109 -20.48 -10.83 -15.64
N LEU A 110 -21.10 -9.67 -15.86
CA LEU A 110 -22.24 -9.39 -16.73
C LEU A 110 -23.20 -10.56 -17.01
N ARG A 111 -24.44 -10.39 -16.57
CA ARG A 111 -25.60 -10.91 -17.30
C ARG A 111 -26.75 -9.90 -17.23
N GLY A 112 -26.91 -9.14 -18.31
CA GLY A 112 -28.14 -8.41 -18.61
C GLY A 112 -28.09 -6.88 -18.48
N ALA A 113 -27.26 -6.22 -19.29
CA ALA A 113 -27.59 -4.97 -19.98
C ALA A 113 -26.43 -4.71 -20.96
N ASP A 114 -26.76 -4.60 -22.25
CA ASP A 114 -25.83 -4.17 -23.28
C ASP A 114 -25.47 -2.70 -23.03
N ASP A 115 -24.49 -2.45 -22.16
CA ASP A 115 -23.82 -1.16 -22.09
C ASP A 115 -22.32 -1.41 -22.20
N ILE A 116 -21.82 -1.22 -23.41
CA ILE A 116 -20.40 -0.92 -23.64
C ILE A 116 -20.07 0.23 -22.69
N PRO A 117 -19.05 0.15 -21.82
CA PRO A 117 -18.67 1.30 -21.02
C PRO A 117 -18.22 2.38 -22.00
N SER A 118 -19.08 3.37 -22.23
CA SER A 118 -18.67 4.59 -22.90
C SER A 118 -17.55 5.18 -22.06
N SER A 119 -16.58 5.84 -22.70
CA SER A 119 -15.48 6.55 -22.04
C SER A 119 -15.94 7.71 -21.14
N GLU A 120 -17.23 7.80 -20.83
CA GLU A 120 -17.93 8.92 -20.20
C GLU A 120 -18.38 8.61 -18.76
N THR A 121 -18.08 7.44 -18.21
CA THR A 121 -18.44 7.11 -16.82
C THR A 121 -17.27 6.54 -16.02
N ILE A 122 -17.26 6.84 -14.72
CA ILE A 122 -16.28 6.40 -13.74
C ILE A 122 -17.00 5.56 -12.69
N ARG A 123 -16.51 4.35 -12.43
CA ARG A 123 -17.07 3.44 -11.43
C ARG A 123 -16.29 3.54 -10.12
N VAL A 124 -16.98 3.81 -9.03
CA VAL A 124 -16.37 4.03 -7.71
C VAL A 124 -16.92 3.03 -6.70
N VAL A 125 -16.04 2.33 -6.00
CA VAL A 125 -16.39 1.48 -4.86
C VAL A 125 -15.88 2.13 -3.58
N PHE A 126 -16.78 2.36 -2.61
CA PHE A 126 -16.41 2.91 -1.32
C PHE A 126 -16.09 1.77 -0.35
N HIS A 127 -14.91 1.84 0.26
CA HIS A 127 -14.41 0.92 1.28
C HIS A 127 -14.15 1.71 2.56
N ALA A 128 -14.84 1.35 3.63
CA ALA A 128 -14.80 2.13 4.86
C ALA A 128 -14.67 1.28 6.11
N HIS A 129 -13.87 1.76 7.06
CA HIS A 129 -13.98 1.33 8.45
C HIS A 129 -14.92 2.27 9.21
N LEU A 130 -16.03 1.73 9.72
CA LEU A 130 -17.02 2.45 10.52
C LEU A 130 -16.92 2.08 12.00
N PRO A 131 -17.43 2.93 12.91
CA PRO A 131 -17.49 2.60 14.33
C PRO A 131 -18.17 1.24 14.56
N PRO A 132 -17.63 0.40 15.47
CA PRO A 132 -18.16 -0.94 15.69
C PRO A 132 -19.58 -0.89 16.31
N ASN A 133 -20.32 -1.99 16.17
CA ASN A 133 -21.60 -2.26 16.85
C ASN A 133 -22.79 -1.37 16.45
N ILE A 134 -22.70 -0.53 15.43
CA ILE A 134 -23.83 0.32 14.98
C ILE A 134 -25.08 -0.53 14.69
N GLU A 135 -24.92 -1.61 13.93
CA GLU A 135 -26.01 -2.55 13.54
C GLU A 135 -26.69 -3.24 14.73
N SER A 136 -26.07 -3.21 15.90
CA SER A 136 -26.53 -3.92 17.10
C SER A 136 -27.25 -3.02 18.08
N HIS A 137 -26.93 -1.73 18.05
CA HIS A 137 -27.70 -0.71 18.74
C HIS A 137 -28.92 -0.29 17.92
N PHE A 138 -28.84 -0.39 16.60
CA PHE A 138 -29.88 0.05 15.68
C PHE A 138 -30.16 -1.05 14.63
N GLU A 139 -31.16 -1.89 14.90
CA GLU A 139 -31.50 -3.07 14.07
C GLU A 139 -31.77 -2.73 12.58
N ARG A 140 -32.28 -1.52 12.31
CA ARG A 140 -32.59 -1.03 10.96
C ARG A 140 -31.59 0.01 10.44
N ALA A 141 -30.45 0.20 11.10
CA ALA A 141 -29.44 1.14 10.61
C ALA A 141 -28.88 0.69 9.27
N ILE A 142 -28.84 1.63 8.32
CA ILE A 142 -28.28 1.44 6.99
C ILE A 142 -27.08 2.38 6.87
N PRO A 143 -25.85 1.87 7.06
CA PRO A 143 -24.67 2.64 6.74
C PRO A 143 -24.64 2.96 5.24
N CYS A 144 -24.28 4.19 4.90
CA CYS A 144 -24.34 4.70 3.53
C CYS A 144 -23.31 5.80 3.29
N VAL A 145 -23.13 6.14 2.02
CA VAL A 145 -22.39 7.32 1.56
C VAL A 145 -23.41 8.30 0.99
N VAL A 146 -23.26 9.57 1.37
CA VAL A 146 -24.07 10.69 0.85
C VAL A 146 -23.16 11.80 0.36
N GLY A 147 -23.55 12.52 -0.69
CA GLY A 147 -22.71 13.54 -1.33
C GLY A 147 -23.48 14.56 -2.13
N ASN A 148 -22.78 15.54 -2.71
CA ASN A 148 -23.40 16.70 -3.38
C ASN A 148 -24.02 16.41 -4.75
N ILE A 149 -23.68 15.29 -5.38
CA ILE A 149 -24.20 14.90 -6.70
C ILE A 149 -25.39 13.94 -6.61
N ASP A 150 -26.11 13.77 -7.72
CA ASP A 150 -27.31 12.93 -7.85
C ASP A 150 -27.00 11.47 -7.50
N GLU A 151 -25.87 10.95 -7.99
CA GLU A 151 -25.42 9.57 -7.77
C GLU A 151 -25.09 9.29 -6.29
N LEU A 152 -24.81 10.35 -5.52
CA LEU A 152 -24.57 10.30 -4.08
C LEU A 152 -25.74 10.87 -3.26
N GLY A 153 -26.88 11.15 -3.90
CA GLY A 153 -28.13 11.50 -3.24
C GLY A 153 -28.27 12.94 -2.76
N LYS A 154 -27.50 13.90 -3.26
CA LYS A 154 -27.62 15.35 -2.94
C LYS A 154 -27.68 15.66 -1.44
N TRP A 155 -26.88 14.96 -0.64
CA TRP A 155 -26.86 15.02 0.82
C TRP A 155 -28.12 14.52 1.54
N GLU A 156 -29.18 14.21 0.82
CA GLU A 156 -30.50 13.90 1.38
C GLU A 156 -30.81 12.41 1.34
N PHE A 157 -30.44 11.74 0.25
CA PHE A 157 -30.90 10.39 -0.05
C PHE A 157 -29.80 9.33 0.17
N PRO A 158 -30.06 8.28 0.99
CA PRO A 158 -29.12 7.17 1.21
C PRO A 158 -29.14 6.17 0.05
N ILE A 159 -28.71 6.62 -1.13
CA ILE A 159 -28.70 5.81 -2.36
C ILE A 159 -27.54 4.80 -2.31
N VAL A 160 -26.34 5.26 -1.91
CA VAL A 160 -25.14 4.43 -1.85
C VAL A 160 -25.08 3.71 -0.51
N LYS A 161 -25.61 2.49 -0.47
CA LYS A 161 -25.64 1.66 0.74
C LYS A 161 -24.34 0.88 0.92
N LEU A 162 -23.89 0.80 2.16
CA LEU A 162 -22.72 0.04 2.56
C LEU A 162 -23.14 -1.28 3.20
N ARG A 163 -22.36 -2.34 2.96
CA ARG A 163 -22.60 -3.68 3.49
C ARG A 163 -21.31 -4.28 4.01
N GLN A 164 -21.41 -5.11 5.04
CA GLN A 164 -20.28 -5.94 5.47
C GLN A 164 -20.16 -7.14 4.51
N PRO A 165 -18.99 -7.37 3.88
CA PRO A 165 -18.82 -8.49 2.96
C PRO A 165 -18.79 -9.85 3.68
N TYR A 166 -18.46 -9.86 4.97
CA TYR A 166 -18.43 -11.08 5.78
C TYR A 166 -19.22 -10.90 7.07
N ARG A 167 -20.34 -11.62 7.20
CA ARG A 167 -20.99 -11.79 8.50
C ARG A 167 -20.28 -12.88 9.28
N ARG A 168 -19.18 -12.55 9.96
CA ARG A 168 -18.58 -13.50 10.92
C ARG A 168 -19.46 -13.52 12.16
N HIS A 169 -20.06 -14.68 12.45
CA HIS A 169 -20.87 -14.88 13.65
C HIS A 169 -20.13 -14.62 14.98
N MET A 170 -18.81 -14.44 14.97
CA MET A 170 -17.99 -14.24 16.17
C MET A 170 -17.24 -12.91 16.26
N HIS A 171 -17.10 -12.15 15.17
CA HIS A 171 -16.43 -10.84 15.19
C HIS A 171 -17.18 -9.86 14.31
N ARG A 172 -17.73 -8.80 14.92
CA ARG A 172 -18.34 -7.69 14.19
C ARG A 172 -17.22 -6.92 13.50
N THR A 173 -17.22 -7.01 12.18
CA THR A 173 -16.23 -6.34 11.35
C THR A 173 -16.49 -4.84 11.35
N THR A 174 -15.43 -4.04 11.40
CA THR A 174 -15.56 -2.60 11.20
C THR A 174 -15.55 -2.25 9.71
N TYR A 175 -15.26 -3.20 8.82
CA TYR A 175 -15.15 -3.01 7.39
C TYR A 175 -16.50 -3.09 6.65
N TRP A 176 -16.76 -2.09 5.84
CA TRP A 176 -17.94 -1.94 5.02
C TRP A 176 -17.56 -1.59 3.57
N VAL A 177 -18.35 -2.06 2.62
CA VAL A 177 -18.14 -1.82 1.20
C VAL A 177 -19.45 -1.48 0.49
N SER A 178 -19.41 -0.56 -0.49
CA SER A 178 -20.57 -0.25 -1.34
C SER A 178 -20.65 -1.18 -2.54
N ASP A 179 -21.84 -1.27 -3.14
CA ASP A 179 -21.91 -1.66 -4.56
C ASP A 179 -21.22 -0.56 -5.42
N PRO A 180 -20.66 -0.88 -6.61
CA PRO A 180 -20.04 0.12 -7.47
C PRO A 180 -21.03 1.22 -7.87
N VAL A 181 -20.64 2.47 -7.68
CA VAL A 181 -21.40 3.68 -8.05
C VAL A 181 -20.88 4.19 -9.39
N THR A 182 -21.75 4.34 -10.37
CA THR A 182 -21.40 4.86 -11.70
C THR A 182 -21.62 6.36 -11.71
N ILE A 183 -20.55 7.15 -11.81
CA ILE A 183 -20.56 8.61 -11.83
C ILE A 183 -20.20 9.09 -13.24
N PRO A 184 -20.98 9.99 -13.86
CA PRO A 184 -20.61 10.61 -15.13
C PRO A 184 -19.26 11.33 -15.05
N ALA A 185 -18.40 11.15 -16.05
CA ALA A 185 -17.09 11.80 -16.13
C ALA A 185 -17.22 13.33 -16.14
N SER A 186 -18.31 13.86 -16.72
CA SER A 186 -18.63 15.29 -16.71
C SER A 186 -18.67 15.89 -15.30
N CYS A 187 -19.07 15.11 -14.28
CA CYS A 187 -19.10 15.58 -12.89
C CYS A 187 -17.70 15.90 -12.32
N PHE A 188 -16.64 15.40 -12.96
CA PHE A 188 -15.25 15.69 -12.59
C PHE A 188 -14.62 16.79 -13.46
N GLU A 189 -15.22 17.10 -14.62
CA GLU A 189 -14.75 18.12 -15.57
C GLU A 189 -15.33 19.50 -15.29
N THR A 190 -16.51 19.58 -14.66
CA THR A 190 -17.23 20.83 -14.36
C THR A 190 -16.52 21.78 -13.40
N GLY A 191 -15.39 21.39 -12.81
CA GLY A 191 -14.60 22.20 -11.88
C GLY A 191 -15.11 22.21 -10.44
N ASP A 192 -16.36 21.79 -10.21
CA ASP A 192 -16.92 21.60 -8.86
C ASP A 192 -16.43 20.28 -8.25
N GLU A 193 -15.87 20.34 -7.03
CA GLU A 193 -15.41 19.15 -6.33
C GLU A 193 -16.60 18.24 -5.94
N ILE A 194 -16.51 16.96 -6.31
CA ILE A 194 -17.43 15.94 -5.80
C ILE A 194 -17.10 15.70 -4.31
N ARG A 195 -18.06 16.02 -3.45
CA ARG A 195 -17.94 15.94 -1.99
C ARG A 195 -18.87 14.88 -1.44
N TYR A 196 -18.39 14.14 -0.45
CA TYR A 196 -19.15 13.07 0.18
C TYR A 196 -18.83 12.91 1.67
N LEU A 197 -19.71 12.19 2.36
CA LEU A 197 -19.64 11.85 3.78
C LEU A 197 -20.17 10.43 3.99
N TYR A 198 -19.65 9.77 5.01
CA TYR A 198 -20.29 8.56 5.55
C TYR A 198 -21.44 8.94 6.48
N ALA A 199 -22.52 8.17 6.43
CA ALA A 199 -23.69 8.39 7.27
C ALA A 199 -24.38 7.08 7.67
N ILE A 200 -25.15 7.13 8.75
CA ILE A 200 -26.05 6.08 9.18
C ILE A 200 -27.49 6.57 8.99
N TYR A 201 -28.22 5.92 8.09
CA TYR A 201 -29.64 6.18 7.91
C TYR A 201 -30.45 5.23 8.78
N ILE A 202 -31.38 5.77 9.58
CA ILE A 202 -32.31 4.98 10.40
C ILE A 202 -33.73 5.25 9.89
N PRO A 203 -34.34 4.30 9.17
CA PRO A 203 -35.73 4.45 8.73
C PRO A 203 -36.67 4.60 9.92
N LYS A 204 -37.63 5.52 9.85
CA LYS A 204 -38.69 5.60 10.87
C LYS A 204 -39.44 4.28 10.96
N ARG A 205 -39.84 3.91 12.17
CA ARG A 205 -40.68 2.74 12.41
C ARG A 205 -42.06 3.07 11.83
N GLN A 206 -42.38 2.51 10.67
CA GLN A 206 -43.76 2.52 10.21
C GLN A 206 -44.58 1.74 11.23
N GLU A 207 -45.56 2.40 11.86
CA GLU A 207 -46.58 1.68 12.60
C GLU A 207 -47.27 0.76 11.60
N ARG A 208 -47.05 -0.56 11.73
CA ARG A 208 -47.75 -1.57 10.93
C ARG A 208 -49.25 -1.32 11.09
N LYS A 209 -49.88 -0.65 10.12
CA LYS A 209 -51.32 -0.77 9.93
C LYS A 209 -51.57 -2.26 9.75
N LYS A 210 -52.39 -2.84 10.62
CA LYS A 210 -52.73 -4.27 10.67
C LYS A 210 -53.45 -4.73 9.39
N ASN A 211 -52.82 -4.69 8.25
CA ASN A 211 -53.27 -5.42 7.07
C ASN A 211 -52.16 -6.43 6.75
N LYS A 212 -52.43 -7.67 7.14
CA LYS A 212 -51.74 -8.85 6.63
C LYS A 212 -51.82 -8.80 5.10
N ASP A 213 -50.75 -9.25 4.48
CA ASP A 213 -50.57 -9.45 3.04
C ASP A 213 -49.87 -8.29 2.32
N LYS A 214 -48.53 -8.29 2.35
CA LYS A 214 -47.64 -8.44 1.17
C LYS A 214 -46.21 -7.95 1.44
N ASP A 215 -45.28 -8.71 0.88
CA ASP A 215 -43.88 -8.43 0.52
C ASP A 215 -43.00 -7.55 1.43
N ASP A 216 -41.90 -8.13 1.92
CA ASP A 216 -40.75 -7.46 2.55
C ASP A 216 -39.93 -6.63 1.53
N ARG A 217 -40.58 -5.96 0.57
CA ARG A 217 -39.95 -5.12 -0.45
C ARG A 217 -40.40 -3.67 -0.30
N MET A 218 -39.43 -2.86 0.13
CA MET A 218 -39.32 -1.39 0.06
C MET A 218 -39.99 -0.57 1.17
N ASP A 219 -39.15 0.03 2.01
CA ASP A 219 -39.40 1.26 2.79
C ASP A 219 -39.40 2.47 1.84
N ILE A 220 -40.31 2.51 0.88
CA ILE A 220 -40.61 3.69 0.08
C ILE A 220 -42.09 3.93 0.31
N ASP A 221 -42.43 5.00 1.05
CA ASP A 221 -43.83 5.42 1.18
C ASP A 221 -44.39 5.69 -0.24
N ASP A 222 -45.71 5.59 -0.43
CA ASP A 222 -46.43 5.84 -1.70
C ASP A 222 -46.14 7.22 -2.38
N LYS A 223 -45.24 8.02 -1.80
CA LYS A 223 -44.76 9.33 -2.23
C LYS A 223 -43.27 9.41 -2.61
N ASN A 224 -42.51 8.30 -2.61
CA ASN A 224 -41.05 8.31 -2.87
C ASN A 224 -40.21 9.14 -1.86
N GLU A 225 -40.71 9.39 -0.65
CA GLU A 225 -39.99 10.18 0.38
C GLU A 225 -39.25 9.25 1.36
N TYR A 226 -37.95 9.50 1.57
CA TYR A 226 -37.18 8.83 2.61
C TYR A 226 -37.58 9.40 3.97
N SER A 227 -38.35 8.63 4.75
CA SER A 227 -38.94 9.11 5.98
C SER A 227 -38.09 8.89 7.24
N GLY A 228 -36.78 8.63 7.13
CA GLY A 228 -35.88 8.31 8.24
C GLY A 228 -34.95 9.44 8.68
N ASP A 229 -34.22 9.21 9.77
CA ASP A 229 -33.22 10.14 10.29
C ASP A 229 -31.82 9.78 9.77
N MET A 230 -31.05 10.80 9.35
CA MET A 230 -29.71 10.65 8.80
C MET A 230 -28.65 11.19 9.76
N TYR A 231 -27.74 10.33 10.21
CA TYR A 231 -26.66 10.67 11.13
C TYR A 231 -25.33 10.64 10.40
N ARG A 232 -24.77 11.82 10.11
CA ARG A 232 -23.54 11.97 9.32
C ARG A 232 -22.30 11.86 10.20
N GLU A 233 -21.17 11.47 9.60
CA GLU A 233 -19.88 11.46 10.27
C GLU A 233 -19.48 12.85 10.76
N SER A 234 -18.77 12.87 11.90
CA SER A 234 -18.29 14.11 12.51
C SER A 234 -16.90 14.47 11.96
N LEU A 235 -16.87 15.31 10.93
CA LEU A 235 -15.62 15.84 10.33
C LEU A 235 -15.37 17.33 10.65
N GLY A 236 -16.00 17.87 11.71
CA GLY A 236 -15.80 19.28 12.09
C GLY A 236 -16.29 20.30 11.06
N GLY A 237 -17.31 19.93 10.27
CA GLY A 237 -17.87 20.77 9.19
C GLY A 237 -17.26 20.53 7.80
N ASN A 238 -16.24 19.67 7.70
CA ASN A 238 -15.64 19.31 6.41
C ASN A 238 -16.33 18.11 5.76
N SER A 239 -16.17 17.99 4.44
CA SER A 239 -16.57 16.81 3.66
C SER A 239 -15.35 16.23 2.95
N ARG A 240 -15.42 14.93 2.64
CA ARG A 240 -14.38 14.24 1.88
C ARG A 240 -14.53 14.63 0.42
N VAL A 241 -13.41 14.74 -0.29
CA VAL A 241 -13.42 15.00 -1.73
C VAL A 241 -13.08 13.71 -2.46
N LEU A 242 -13.94 13.35 -3.40
CA LEU A 242 -13.68 12.23 -4.30
C LEU A 242 -12.72 12.73 -5.37
N ARG A 243 -11.46 12.30 -5.25
CA ARG A 243 -10.40 12.64 -6.20
C ARG A 243 -10.11 11.40 -7.04
N ASN A 244 -9.71 11.62 -8.30
CA ASN A 244 -9.25 10.65 -9.31
C ASN A 244 -10.25 10.38 -10.45
N LEU A 245 -9.70 10.21 -11.65
CA LEU A 245 -10.41 10.06 -12.94
C LEU A 245 -10.18 8.68 -13.58
N LEU A 246 -9.74 7.68 -12.80
CA LEU A 246 -9.61 6.31 -13.31
C LEU A 246 -10.99 5.72 -13.53
N SER A 247 -11.20 5.02 -14.66
CA SER A 247 -12.49 4.41 -15.01
C SER A 247 -13.03 3.45 -13.93
N GLU A 248 -12.14 2.83 -13.16
CA GLU A 248 -12.49 2.07 -11.95
C GLU A 248 -11.64 2.54 -10.76
N GLN A 249 -12.31 2.91 -9.67
CA GLN A 249 -11.70 3.47 -8.47
C GLN A 249 -12.20 2.77 -7.21
N ASN A 250 -11.28 2.53 -6.29
CA ASN A 250 -11.58 2.13 -4.92
C ASN A 250 -11.25 3.29 -3.98
N GLN A 251 -12.25 3.77 -3.24
CA GLN A 251 -12.09 4.84 -2.28
C GLN A 251 -12.00 4.26 -0.87
N PHE A 252 -10.85 4.44 -0.21
CA PHE A 252 -10.58 3.89 1.11
C PHE A 252 -10.66 4.96 2.21
N ASP A 253 -11.49 4.74 3.22
CA ASP A 253 -11.72 5.68 4.30
C ASP A 253 -11.81 5.02 5.69
N ILE A 254 -11.35 5.74 6.71
CA ILE A 254 -11.64 5.43 8.11
C ILE A 254 -12.54 6.53 8.64
N VAL A 255 -13.68 6.16 9.19
CA VAL A 255 -14.64 7.07 9.82
C VAL A 255 -14.35 7.09 11.32
N ASN A 256 -13.85 8.20 11.81
CA ASN A 256 -13.40 8.32 13.20
C ASN A 256 -14.58 8.34 14.18
N GLN A 257 -15.65 9.06 13.82
CA GLN A 257 -16.78 9.29 14.71
C GLN A 257 -18.08 9.48 13.94
N ILE A 258 -19.16 8.90 14.45
CA ILE A 258 -20.53 9.23 14.05
C ILE A 258 -21.34 9.49 15.32
N ARG A 259 -22.10 10.59 15.34
CA ARG A 259 -23.01 10.90 16.46
C ARG A 259 -24.44 10.51 16.11
N ILE A 260 -25.01 9.58 16.87
CA ILE A 260 -26.36 9.06 16.67
C ILE A 260 -27.18 9.32 17.93
N GLU A 261 -28.32 10.00 17.81
CA GLU A 261 -29.24 10.30 18.92
C GLU A 261 -28.53 10.90 20.16
N GLY A 262 -27.59 11.82 19.93
CA GLY A 262 -26.84 12.46 20.99
C GLY A 262 -25.64 11.66 21.54
N SER A 263 -25.51 10.38 21.18
CA SER A 263 -24.41 9.49 21.58
C SER A 263 -23.29 9.41 20.54
N ASP A 264 -22.04 9.42 21.00
CA ASP A 264 -20.87 9.35 20.13
C ASP A 264 -20.36 7.93 19.94
N TYR A 265 -20.26 7.50 18.68
CA TYR A 265 -19.69 6.22 18.29
C TYR A 265 -18.33 6.45 17.64
N TRP A 266 -17.28 5.89 18.24
CA TRP A 266 -15.89 6.12 17.85
C TRP A 266 -15.24 4.86 17.29
N THR A 267 -14.45 5.03 16.23
CA THR A 267 -13.52 4.01 15.74
C THR A 267 -12.21 4.14 16.50
N LYS A 268 -12.15 3.53 17.70
CA LYS A 268 -10.95 3.58 18.56
C LYS A 268 -9.84 2.66 18.09
N THR A 269 -10.21 1.46 17.67
CA THR A 269 -9.29 0.43 17.19
C THR A 269 -9.92 -0.30 16.01
N ILE A 270 -9.11 -0.61 14.99
CA ILE A 270 -9.49 -1.45 13.86
C ILE A 270 -8.67 -2.72 13.99
N HIS A 271 -9.33 -3.83 14.26
CA HIS A 271 -8.69 -5.15 14.44
C HIS A 271 -8.69 -5.98 13.16
N ASP A 272 -9.43 -5.53 12.16
CA ASP A 272 -9.74 -6.24 10.94
C ASP A 272 -9.47 -5.35 9.72
N PHE A 273 -8.25 -4.82 9.60
CA PHE A 273 -7.88 -3.91 8.52
C PHE A 273 -7.90 -4.60 7.14
N GLU A 274 -9.08 -4.72 6.55
CA GLU A 274 -9.36 -5.53 5.35
C GLU A 274 -8.88 -4.87 4.05
N PHE A 275 -8.43 -3.61 4.08
CA PHE A 275 -7.94 -2.88 2.90
C PHE A 275 -6.80 -3.62 2.19
N LEU A 276 -5.81 -4.11 2.93
CA LEU A 276 -4.68 -4.85 2.34
C LEU A 276 -5.12 -6.18 1.72
N ASN A 277 -6.02 -6.88 2.41
CA ASN A 277 -6.57 -8.15 1.93
C ASN A 277 -7.37 -7.92 0.63
N PHE A 278 -8.18 -6.85 0.55
CA PHE A 278 -8.89 -6.49 -0.67
C PHE A 278 -7.95 -6.19 -1.84
N ILE A 279 -6.88 -5.41 -1.62
CA ILE A 279 -5.89 -5.10 -2.67
C ILE A 279 -5.27 -6.39 -3.21
N TRP A 280 -4.80 -7.27 -2.32
CA TRP A 280 -4.19 -8.54 -2.73
C TRP A 280 -5.17 -9.47 -3.46
N GLN A 281 -6.42 -9.58 -2.96
CA GLN A 281 -7.44 -10.43 -3.59
C GLN A 281 -7.86 -9.94 -4.98
N SER A 282 -7.94 -8.61 -5.17
CA SER A 282 -8.33 -7.98 -6.43
C SER A 282 -7.18 -7.80 -7.43
N LEU A 283 -5.97 -8.27 -7.09
CA LEU A 283 -4.81 -8.18 -7.96
C LEU A 283 -4.94 -9.13 -9.16
N THR A 284 -4.68 -8.59 -10.34
CA THR A 284 -4.60 -9.27 -11.62
C THR A 284 -3.29 -8.89 -12.31
N PRO A 285 -2.81 -9.67 -13.30
CA PRO A 285 -1.57 -9.33 -14.02
C PRO A 285 -1.61 -7.97 -14.72
N THR A 286 -2.79 -7.45 -15.06
CA THR A 286 -2.96 -6.19 -15.80
C THR A 286 -3.19 -4.97 -14.91
N ASN A 287 -3.37 -5.13 -13.58
CA ASN A 287 -3.68 -4.02 -12.68
C ASN A 287 -2.67 -3.82 -11.54
N THR A 288 -1.50 -4.46 -11.60
CA THR A 288 -0.45 -4.39 -10.56
C THR A 288 -0.07 -2.97 -10.20
N ARG A 289 0.16 -2.10 -11.20
CA ARG A 289 0.45 -0.67 -11.01
C ARG A 289 -0.62 0.04 -10.19
N ASN A 290 -1.89 -0.16 -10.57
CA ASN A 290 -3.04 0.49 -9.92
C ASN A 290 -3.20 0.00 -8.49
N LYS A 291 -3.03 -1.30 -8.26
CA LYS A 291 -3.11 -1.91 -6.91
C LYS A 291 -1.98 -1.47 -6.01
N LEU A 292 -0.79 -1.25 -6.56
CA LEU A 292 0.32 -0.66 -5.81
C LEU A 292 0.06 0.82 -5.47
N LEU A 293 -0.54 1.57 -6.40
CA LEU A 293 -0.96 2.95 -6.14
C LEU A 293 -2.04 3.03 -5.05
N GLU A 294 -3.03 2.13 -5.06
CA GLU A 294 -4.02 2.00 -3.99
C GLU A 294 -3.35 1.73 -2.64
N TYR A 295 -2.40 0.79 -2.58
CA TYR A 295 -1.62 0.53 -1.38
C TYR A 295 -0.87 1.77 -0.89
N ARG A 296 -0.18 2.49 -1.79
CA ARG A 296 0.56 3.71 -1.43
C ARG A 296 -0.36 4.83 -0.94
N ASN A 297 -1.54 5.00 -1.55
CA ASN A 297 -2.51 5.99 -1.11
C ASN A 297 -3.05 5.66 0.30
N ILE A 298 -3.30 4.38 0.57
CA ILE A 298 -3.71 3.90 1.90
C ILE A 298 -2.58 4.12 2.92
N LEU A 299 -1.35 3.79 2.56
CA LEU A 299 -0.18 4.03 3.41
C LEU A 299 0.06 5.52 3.69
N GLY A 300 -0.15 6.40 2.72
CA GLY A 300 -0.03 7.84 2.93
C GLY A 300 -1.13 8.40 3.85
N LYS A 301 -2.37 7.92 3.67
CA LYS A 301 -3.53 8.42 4.43
C LYS A 301 -3.67 7.82 5.83
N PHE A 302 -3.28 6.55 5.99
CA PHE A 302 -3.44 5.75 7.20
C PHE A 302 -2.12 5.09 7.60
N GLN A 303 -1.05 5.89 7.67
CA GLN A 303 0.33 5.42 7.79
C GLN A 303 0.54 4.43 8.94
N GLU A 304 0.11 4.78 10.15
CA GLU A 304 0.43 3.98 11.33
C GLU A 304 -0.21 2.59 11.27
N ILE A 305 -1.52 2.51 11.03
CA ILE A 305 -2.22 1.24 10.93
C ILE A 305 -1.78 0.43 9.71
N THR A 306 -1.57 1.07 8.55
CA THR A 306 -1.11 0.37 7.34
C THR A 306 0.27 -0.24 7.54
N ARG A 307 1.17 0.48 8.23
CA ARG A 307 2.50 -0.01 8.61
C ARG A 307 2.39 -1.20 9.57
N GLN A 308 1.52 -1.10 10.59
CA GLN A 308 1.29 -2.17 11.57
C GLN A 308 0.73 -3.44 10.93
N GLU A 309 -0.10 -3.30 9.90
CA GLU A 309 -0.76 -4.43 9.21
C GLU A 309 0.09 -5.03 8.08
N THR A 310 0.97 -4.23 7.46
CA THR A 310 1.96 -4.70 6.48
C THR A 310 3.09 -5.46 7.20
N THR A 311 2.79 -6.71 7.57
CA THR A 311 3.66 -7.59 8.37
C THR A 311 4.15 -8.80 7.58
N GLN A 312 5.26 -9.40 8.04
CA GLN A 312 5.69 -10.70 7.53
C GLN A 312 4.60 -11.76 7.67
N ARG A 313 3.81 -11.74 8.76
CA ARG A 313 2.69 -12.68 8.96
C ARG A 313 1.66 -12.55 7.85
N PHE A 314 1.18 -11.33 7.60
CA PHE A 314 0.21 -11.05 6.53
C PHE A 314 0.74 -11.53 5.16
N ILE A 315 2.01 -11.22 4.85
CA ILE A 315 2.64 -11.60 3.58
C ILE A 315 2.71 -13.12 3.43
N VAL A 316 3.11 -13.85 4.49
CA VAL A 316 3.19 -15.32 4.49
C VAL A 316 1.80 -15.94 4.31
N GLU A 317 0.79 -15.44 5.02
CA GLU A 317 -0.60 -15.93 4.89
C GLU A 317 -1.15 -15.73 3.47
N CYS A 318 -0.88 -14.58 2.85
CA CYS A 318 -1.24 -14.31 1.46
C CYS A 318 -0.45 -15.19 0.49
N MET A 319 0.83 -15.43 0.76
CA MET A 319 1.69 -16.28 -0.07
C MET A 319 1.17 -17.73 -0.10
N GLN A 320 0.82 -18.29 1.07
CA GLN A 320 0.25 -19.63 1.20
C GLN A 320 -1.10 -19.77 0.47
N SER A 321 -1.83 -18.67 0.34
CA SER A 321 -3.11 -18.62 -0.38
C SER A 321 -2.96 -18.36 -1.88
N THR A 322 -1.75 -18.07 -2.36
CA THR A 322 -1.44 -17.73 -3.77
C THR A 322 -1.00 -18.98 -4.54
N ARG A 323 -1.66 -19.28 -5.66
CA ARG A 323 -1.33 -20.45 -6.50
C ARG A 323 0.02 -20.25 -7.21
N ASP A 324 0.73 -21.33 -7.51
CA ASP A 324 2.05 -21.29 -8.18
C ASP A 324 2.09 -20.50 -9.49
N ARG A 325 0.98 -20.51 -10.22
CA ARG A 325 0.84 -19.78 -11.49
C ARG A 325 0.62 -18.27 -11.32
N GLU A 326 0.24 -17.79 -10.14
CA GLU A 326 -0.07 -16.38 -9.86
C GLU A 326 1.20 -15.62 -9.47
N LYS A 327 2.21 -15.64 -10.35
CA LYS A 327 3.53 -15.06 -10.10
C LYS A 327 3.47 -13.55 -9.86
N GLU A 328 2.54 -12.84 -10.50
CA GLU A 328 2.34 -11.40 -10.32
C GLU A 328 1.84 -11.06 -8.91
N LYS A 329 1.03 -11.94 -8.29
CA LYS A 329 0.66 -11.82 -6.86
C LYS A 329 1.85 -12.03 -5.95
N ARG A 330 2.69 -13.03 -6.24
CA ARG A 330 3.93 -13.26 -5.48
C ARG A 330 4.89 -12.08 -5.59
N LEU A 331 5.01 -11.50 -6.78
CA LEU A 331 5.84 -10.33 -7.04
C LEU A 331 5.30 -9.10 -6.30
N PHE A 332 3.99 -8.88 -6.29
CA PHE A 332 3.36 -7.84 -5.49
C PHE A 332 3.65 -8.02 -3.99
N LEU A 333 3.53 -9.24 -3.47
CA LEU A 333 3.90 -9.56 -2.09
C LEU A 333 5.39 -9.34 -1.83
N CYS A 334 6.27 -9.60 -2.80
CA CYS A 334 7.70 -9.28 -2.71
C CYS A 334 7.93 -7.78 -2.55
N VAL A 335 7.22 -6.95 -3.31
CA VAL A 335 7.26 -5.48 -3.15
C VAL A 335 6.77 -5.06 -1.76
N LEU A 336 5.73 -5.71 -1.22
CA LEU A 336 5.29 -5.46 0.16
C LEU A 336 6.32 -5.86 1.23
N ILE A 337 7.18 -6.86 0.97
CA ILE A 337 8.34 -7.14 1.83
C ILE A 337 9.28 -5.95 1.84
N GLY A 338 9.54 -5.36 0.67
CA GLY A 338 10.36 -4.16 0.52
C GLY A 338 9.81 -3.01 1.37
N TYR A 339 8.51 -2.71 1.25
CA TYR A 339 7.86 -1.71 2.09
C TYR A 339 7.89 -2.07 3.58
N HIS A 340 7.65 -3.34 3.95
CA HIS A 340 7.70 -3.79 5.33
C HIS A 340 9.04 -3.44 6.00
N ILE A 341 10.13 -3.65 5.28
CA ILE A 341 11.50 -3.41 5.73
C ILE A 341 11.81 -1.92 5.70
N PHE A 342 11.58 -1.26 4.55
CA PHE A 342 11.84 0.16 4.35
C PHE A 342 11.16 1.03 5.43
N LEU A 343 9.88 0.78 5.72
CA LEU A 343 9.12 1.54 6.72
C LEU A 343 9.60 1.33 8.17
N ARG A 344 10.42 0.30 8.41
CA ARG A 344 10.94 -0.05 9.74
C ARG A 344 12.41 0.29 9.91
N GLN A 345 13.18 0.33 8.82
CA GLN A 345 14.59 0.76 8.84
C GLN A 345 14.75 2.22 9.25
N VAL A 346 13.80 3.10 8.88
CA VAL A 346 13.84 4.53 9.25
C VAL A 346 13.91 4.78 10.76
N ASN A 347 13.49 3.80 11.59
CA ASN A 347 13.36 3.97 13.04
C ASN A 347 14.23 3.01 13.86
N VAL A 348 15.12 2.23 13.24
CA VAL A 348 15.86 1.16 13.93
C VAL A 348 17.32 1.12 13.48
N ILE A 349 18.25 1.10 14.45
CA ILE A 349 19.71 0.99 14.22
C ILE A 349 20.09 -0.42 13.71
N SER A 350 19.25 -1.43 13.97
CA SER A 350 19.44 -2.81 13.52
C SER A 350 18.67 -3.16 12.24
N ASP A 351 19.28 -4.04 11.45
CA ASP A 351 18.65 -4.62 10.26
C ASP A 351 17.30 -5.25 10.59
N VAL A 352 16.25 -4.80 9.91
CA VAL A 352 14.95 -5.45 9.92
C VAL A 352 15.08 -6.78 9.18
N ASN A 353 15.25 -7.86 9.93
CA ASN A 353 15.43 -9.20 9.39
C ASN A 353 14.10 -9.94 9.21
N LEU A 354 14.05 -10.76 8.16
CA LEU A 354 12.97 -11.73 7.98
C LEU A 354 13.09 -12.86 9.00
N ASN A 355 11.95 -13.41 9.40
CA ASN A 355 11.89 -14.58 10.26
C ASN A 355 12.76 -15.72 9.66
N PRO A 356 13.54 -16.46 10.46
CA PRO A 356 14.36 -17.56 9.95
C PRO A 356 13.60 -18.65 9.18
N LYS A 357 12.29 -18.78 9.38
CA LYS A 357 11.41 -19.72 8.66
C LYS A 357 10.61 -19.07 7.53
N PHE A 358 10.97 -17.85 7.14
CA PHE A 358 10.28 -17.14 6.07
C PHE A 358 10.48 -17.87 4.73
N PRO A 359 9.42 -18.05 3.91
CA PRO A 359 9.47 -18.76 2.63
C PRO A 359 10.11 -17.88 1.55
N SER A 360 11.42 -17.65 1.67
CA SER A 360 12.13 -16.70 0.81
C SER A 360 12.37 -17.23 -0.60
N LEU A 361 12.51 -18.55 -0.78
CA LEU A 361 12.83 -19.16 -2.07
C LEU A 361 11.74 -18.91 -3.12
N GLU A 362 10.48 -18.95 -2.68
CA GLU A 362 9.29 -18.82 -3.50
C GLU A 362 9.14 -17.43 -4.13
N PHE A 363 9.79 -16.41 -3.54
CA PHE A 363 9.81 -15.06 -4.09
C PHE A 363 10.84 -14.90 -5.23
N PHE A 364 11.93 -15.65 -5.23
CA PHE A 364 12.91 -15.56 -6.34
C PHE A 364 12.37 -16.11 -7.66
N GLU A 365 11.43 -17.06 -7.61
CA GLU A 365 10.84 -17.68 -8.80
C GLU A 365 9.89 -16.75 -9.58
N CYS A 366 9.45 -15.65 -8.97
CA CYS A 366 8.52 -14.70 -9.58
C CYS A 366 9.21 -13.45 -10.15
N LEU A 367 10.50 -13.24 -9.88
CA LEU A 367 11.27 -12.08 -10.36
C LEU A 367 11.28 -11.97 -11.89
N ASN A 368 11.17 -13.10 -12.58
CA ASN A 368 11.09 -13.16 -14.04
C ASN A 368 9.85 -12.46 -14.64
N LYS A 369 8.85 -12.14 -13.81
CA LYS A 369 7.66 -11.37 -14.20
C LYS A 369 7.79 -9.87 -13.99
N PHE A 370 8.89 -9.40 -13.41
CA PHE A 370 9.09 -7.98 -13.22
C PHE A 370 9.28 -7.28 -14.56
N GLN A 371 8.54 -6.21 -14.77
CA GLN A 371 8.57 -5.38 -15.96
C GLN A 371 8.42 -3.94 -15.46
N PRO A 372 9.52 -3.18 -15.28
CA PRO A 372 9.51 -1.89 -14.58
C PRO A 372 8.39 -0.93 -15.00
N GLU A 373 8.04 -0.93 -16.29
CA GLU A 373 6.96 -0.14 -16.90
C GLU A 373 5.57 -0.40 -16.27
N ASN A 374 5.32 -1.62 -15.80
CA ASN A 374 4.06 -2.05 -15.19
C ASN A 374 3.96 -1.72 -13.69
N TRP A 375 4.92 -1.00 -13.14
CA TRP A 375 5.01 -0.65 -11.72
C TRP A 375 5.25 0.83 -11.52
N LEU A 376 5.09 1.31 -10.28
CA LEU A 376 5.41 2.70 -9.94
C LEU A 376 6.93 2.94 -10.04
N SER A 377 7.34 4.18 -10.26
CA SER A 377 8.75 4.54 -10.54
C SER A 377 9.71 4.21 -9.39
N ASP A 378 9.24 4.21 -8.15
CA ASP A 378 10.01 3.84 -6.95
C ASP A 378 10.06 2.33 -6.69
N THR A 379 9.28 1.54 -7.42
CA THR A 379 9.17 0.09 -7.19
C THR A 379 10.50 -0.65 -7.34
N PRO A 380 11.39 -0.34 -8.31
CA PRO A 380 12.69 -1.01 -8.41
C PRO A 380 13.53 -0.89 -7.13
N GLU A 381 13.57 0.30 -6.52
CA GLU A 381 14.33 0.53 -5.28
C GLU A 381 13.73 -0.24 -4.10
N ILE A 382 12.40 -0.23 -3.97
CA ILE A 382 11.69 -0.98 -2.93
C ILE A 382 11.84 -2.50 -3.12
N LEU A 383 11.78 -2.97 -4.37
CA LEU A 383 12.01 -4.38 -4.71
C LEU A 383 13.43 -4.80 -4.36
N LEU A 384 14.42 -3.93 -4.59
CA LEU A 384 15.81 -4.21 -4.24
C LEU A 384 15.99 -4.40 -2.73
N VAL A 385 15.35 -3.56 -1.90
CA VAL A 385 15.31 -3.74 -0.43
C VAL A 385 14.77 -5.12 -0.05
N ALA A 386 13.70 -5.58 -0.73
CA ALA A 386 13.14 -6.91 -0.51
C ALA A 386 14.13 -8.01 -0.89
N ILE A 387 14.75 -7.90 -2.08
CA ILE A 387 15.71 -8.88 -2.60
C ILE A 387 16.89 -9.04 -1.64
N HIS A 388 17.47 -7.93 -1.17
CA HIS A 388 18.58 -7.97 -0.22
C HIS A 388 18.19 -8.73 1.06
N ALA A 389 17.00 -8.49 1.58
CA ALA A 389 16.51 -9.20 2.76
C ALA A 389 16.25 -10.69 2.52
N LEU A 390 15.72 -11.05 1.34
CA LEU A 390 15.51 -12.44 0.94
C LEU A 390 16.85 -13.18 0.78
N VAL A 391 17.87 -12.53 0.23
CA VAL A 391 19.24 -13.06 0.13
C VAL A 391 19.81 -13.29 1.53
N ARG A 392 19.76 -12.28 2.42
CA ARG A 392 20.19 -12.45 3.82
C ARG A 392 19.48 -13.64 4.48
N ASN A 393 18.17 -13.73 4.33
CA ASN A 393 17.38 -14.79 4.94
C ASN A 393 17.76 -16.19 4.43
N ASN A 394 18.03 -16.36 3.14
CA ASN A 394 18.49 -17.65 2.61
C ASN A 394 19.91 -17.99 3.05
N MET A 395 20.79 -17.00 3.12
CA MET A 395 22.15 -17.17 3.62
C MET A 395 22.15 -17.65 5.08
N TYR A 396 21.23 -17.14 5.92
CA TYR A 396 21.03 -17.65 7.28
C TYR A 396 20.51 -19.09 7.35
N GLN A 397 19.84 -19.57 6.29
CA GLN A 397 19.30 -20.93 6.20
C GLN A 397 20.25 -21.91 5.50
N ASP A 398 21.49 -21.50 5.17
CA ASP A 398 22.45 -22.26 4.35
C ASP A 398 21.86 -22.76 3.01
N SER A 399 20.88 -22.01 2.49
CA SER A 399 20.20 -22.29 1.23
C SER A 399 20.94 -21.61 0.07
N ILE A 400 21.11 -22.37 -1.02
CA ILE A 400 21.78 -21.91 -2.25
C ILE A 400 20.84 -21.85 -3.45
N ASP A 401 19.59 -22.29 -3.31
CA ASP A 401 18.65 -22.43 -4.43
C ASP A 401 18.25 -21.06 -5.02
N TRP A 402 18.34 -20.00 -4.21
CA TRP A 402 18.13 -18.62 -4.64
C TRP A 402 19.16 -18.14 -5.67
N LEU A 403 20.40 -18.67 -5.62
CA LEU A 403 21.54 -18.20 -6.43
C LEU A 403 21.25 -18.29 -7.93
N LYS A 404 20.66 -19.42 -8.35
CA LYS A 404 20.28 -19.65 -9.75
C LYS A 404 19.32 -18.58 -10.26
N ASN A 405 18.27 -18.30 -9.49
CA ASN A 405 17.24 -17.34 -9.91
C ASN A 405 17.76 -15.90 -9.83
N MET A 406 18.57 -15.58 -8.82
CA MET A 406 19.16 -14.25 -8.71
C MET A 406 20.08 -13.92 -9.88
N PHE A 407 21.01 -14.80 -10.24
CA PHE A 407 21.87 -14.53 -11.40
C PHE A 407 21.10 -14.54 -12.73
N ALA A 408 20.04 -15.33 -12.85
CA ALA A 408 19.18 -15.33 -14.02
C ALA A 408 18.41 -14.02 -14.21
N TYR A 409 17.98 -13.38 -13.13
CA TYR A 409 17.08 -12.23 -13.18
C TYR A 409 17.71 -10.92 -12.67
N ALA A 410 18.94 -10.93 -12.15
CA ALA A 410 19.65 -9.73 -11.70
C ALA A 410 19.68 -8.61 -12.75
N PRO A 411 19.95 -8.85 -14.06
CA PRO A 411 19.91 -7.78 -15.05
C PRO A 411 18.58 -7.03 -15.13
N LEU A 412 17.48 -7.64 -14.67
CA LEU A 412 16.14 -7.09 -14.66
C LEU A 412 15.79 -6.37 -13.35
N VAL A 413 16.19 -6.92 -12.20
CA VAL A 413 15.74 -6.44 -10.87
C VAL A 413 16.85 -5.81 -10.01
N ASP A 414 18.11 -6.10 -10.31
CA ASP A 414 19.30 -5.55 -9.66
C ASP A 414 20.46 -5.48 -10.69
N PRO A 415 20.38 -4.57 -11.68
CA PRO A 415 21.36 -4.53 -12.77
C PRO A 415 22.80 -4.30 -12.32
N GLY A 416 22.97 -3.69 -11.15
CA GLY A 416 24.27 -3.46 -10.52
C GLY A 416 24.79 -4.64 -9.69
N TYR A 417 24.04 -5.74 -9.57
CA TYR A 417 24.39 -6.90 -8.74
C TYR A 417 24.73 -6.50 -7.29
N SER A 418 24.04 -5.52 -6.74
CA SER A 418 24.25 -5.03 -5.36
C SER A 418 23.94 -6.09 -4.29
N PHE A 419 23.19 -7.14 -4.62
CA PHE A 419 23.02 -8.28 -3.72
C PHE A 419 24.34 -8.97 -3.36
N ILE A 420 25.42 -8.78 -4.13
CA ILE A 420 26.75 -9.31 -3.83
C ILE A 420 27.32 -8.65 -2.56
N ASP A 421 27.08 -7.35 -2.38
CA ASP A 421 27.54 -6.62 -1.20
C ASP A 421 26.93 -7.24 0.07
N VAL A 422 25.65 -7.62 0.01
CA VAL A 422 24.94 -8.34 1.07
C VAL A 422 25.55 -9.71 1.38
N VAL A 423 26.06 -10.41 0.37
CA VAL A 423 26.77 -11.69 0.55
C VAL A 423 28.14 -11.46 1.21
N ALA A 424 28.84 -10.40 0.82
CA ALA A 424 30.18 -10.05 1.31
C ALA A 424 30.18 -9.53 2.77
N GLU A 425 29.14 -8.79 3.19
CA GLU A 425 28.97 -8.29 4.55
C GLU A 425 28.93 -9.40 5.61
N ARG A 426 28.62 -10.63 5.21
CA ARG A 426 28.38 -11.74 6.13
C ARG A 426 29.57 -12.71 6.10
N ASN A 427 30.18 -12.93 7.26
CA ASN A 427 31.25 -13.89 7.51
C ASN A 427 30.74 -15.35 7.49
N ILE A 428 29.91 -15.70 6.49
CA ILE A 428 29.27 -17.01 6.33
C ILE A 428 30.21 -17.93 5.56
N ASN A 429 30.12 -19.24 5.81
CA ASN A 429 30.91 -20.24 5.11
C ASN A 429 30.51 -20.34 3.63
N LEU A 430 31.16 -19.55 2.79
CA LEU A 430 30.91 -19.49 1.34
C LEU A 430 31.35 -20.75 0.57
N ARG A 431 31.97 -21.77 1.21
CA ARG A 431 32.45 -22.99 0.51
C ARG A 431 31.37 -23.62 -0.36
N ARG A 432 30.17 -23.77 0.20
CA ARG A 432 29.05 -24.36 -0.53
C ARG A 432 28.58 -23.47 -1.68
N LEU A 433 28.75 -22.15 -1.59
CA LEU A 433 28.40 -21.23 -2.68
C LEU A 433 29.40 -21.36 -3.83
N PHE A 434 30.70 -21.48 -3.52
CA PHE A 434 31.77 -21.68 -4.51
C PHE A 434 31.55 -22.93 -5.38
N ASP A 435 31.08 -24.03 -4.80
CA ASP A 435 30.81 -25.28 -5.54
C ASP A 435 29.75 -25.10 -6.64
N PHE A 436 28.87 -24.10 -6.52
CA PHE A 436 27.76 -23.88 -7.46
C PHE A 436 27.95 -22.65 -8.35
N LEU A 437 29.00 -21.85 -8.13
CA LEU A 437 29.34 -20.71 -9.01
C LEU A 437 29.52 -21.15 -10.47
N PRO A 438 30.27 -22.23 -10.81
CA PRO A 438 30.44 -22.62 -12.21
C PRO A 438 29.12 -22.95 -12.92
N LYS A 439 28.14 -23.47 -12.15
CA LYS A 439 26.85 -23.92 -12.69
C LYS A 439 25.85 -22.78 -12.84
N TYR A 440 25.77 -21.88 -11.86
CA TYR A 440 24.70 -20.88 -11.79
C TYR A 440 25.16 -19.46 -12.06
N VAL A 441 26.46 -19.17 -11.93
CA VAL A 441 27.02 -17.82 -12.04
C VAL A 441 27.75 -17.63 -13.36
N THR A 442 28.71 -18.51 -13.69
CA THR A 442 29.52 -18.41 -14.92
C THR A 442 28.72 -18.19 -16.22
N PRO A 443 27.56 -18.84 -16.47
CA PRO A 443 26.76 -18.59 -17.67
C PRO A 443 26.22 -17.16 -17.81
N HIS A 444 26.18 -16.41 -16.71
CA HIS A 444 25.67 -15.05 -16.63
C HIS A 444 26.80 -14.02 -16.61
N VAL A 445 27.90 -14.28 -15.90
CA VAL A 445 29.06 -13.36 -15.82
C VAL A 445 29.63 -13.05 -17.20
N ASN A 446 29.73 -14.06 -18.07
CA ASN A 446 30.25 -13.90 -19.43
C ASN A 446 29.37 -13.01 -20.33
N LYS A 447 28.17 -12.63 -19.88
CA LYS A 447 27.23 -11.76 -20.61
C LYS A 447 27.21 -10.33 -20.07
N ILE A 448 27.98 -10.04 -19.01
CA ILE A 448 28.05 -8.71 -18.42
C ILE A 448 28.99 -7.85 -19.26
N GLU A 449 28.44 -6.82 -19.89
CA GLU A 449 29.21 -5.90 -20.74
C GLU A 449 29.84 -4.75 -19.95
N ASP A 450 29.19 -4.29 -18.87
CA ASP A 450 29.71 -3.20 -18.04
C ASP A 450 30.94 -3.68 -17.25
N PRO A 451 32.14 -3.10 -17.48
CA PRO A 451 33.37 -3.51 -16.79
C PRO A 451 33.31 -3.35 -15.27
N ARG A 452 32.56 -2.37 -14.75
CA ARG A 452 32.42 -2.14 -13.30
C ARG A 452 31.58 -3.23 -12.67
N VAL A 453 30.48 -3.60 -13.32
CA VAL A 453 29.61 -4.71 -12.86
C VAL A 453 30.35 -6.04 -13.01
N TYR A 454 31.06 -6.25 -14.12
CA TYR A 454 31.88 -7.44 -14.32
C TYR A 454 32.95 -7.57 -13.22
N ALA A 455 33.65 -6.49 -12.89
CA ALA A 455 34.64 -6.49 -11.82
C ALA A 455 34.01 -6.80 -10.45
N ARG A 456 32.82 -6.28 -10.14
CA ARG A 456 32.10 -6.60 -8.89
C ARG A 456 31.71 -8.08 -8.79
N VAL A 457 31.30 -8.67 -9.91
CA VAL A 457 30.79 -10.04 -9.96
C VAL A 457 31.93 -11.07 -10.10
N GLY A 458 33.00 -10.71 -10.79
CA GLY A 458 34.13 -11.58 -11.12
C GLY A 458 35.31 -11.52 -10.15
N ALA A 459 35.37 -10.51 -9.28
CA ALA A 459 36.28 -10.46 -8.13
C ALA A 459 35.74 -11.30 -6.97
#